data_AF-A0A544YA03-F1
#
_entry.id   AF-A0A544YA03-F1
#
_cell.length_a   1.000
_cell.length_b   1.000
_cell.length_c   1.000
_cell.angle_alpha   90.00
_cell.angle_beta   90.00
_cell.angle_gamma   90.00
#
_symmetry.space_group_name_H-M   'P 1'
#
loop_
_entity.id
_entity.type
_entity.pdbx_description
1 polymer ?
#
loop_
_entity_poly.entity_id
_entity_poly.type
_entity_poly.pdbx_seq_one_letter_code
_entity_poly.pdbx_strand_id
1 'polypeptide(L)'
;MKAKNLAVITMCLLVLLAGCTEERRSPPAYDEVTRRDAALVAVVQCLVDHGEVPPAHLSHQPWLRDKKVRPGAELVTWRSDHGDTIYAGKTLQAWEDEATAGWPGWRCPL
;
A
#
# COMPACT_ATOMS: atom_id res chain seq x y z
N MET A 1 76.05 4.34 -32.88
CA MET A 1 76.05 4.31 -31.41
C MET A 1 75.71 5.69 -30.87
N LYS A 2 74.58 5.83 -30.18
CA LYS A 2 74.32 6.83 -29.12
C LYS A 2 72.93 6.54 -28.54
N ALA A 3 72.92 5.91 -27.38
CA ALA A 3 71.75 5.81 -26.52
C ALA A 3 71.47 7.18 -25.90
N LYS A 4 70.18 7.47 -25.64
CA LYS A 4 69.65 8.23 -24.49
C LYS A 4 68.19 8.63 -24.72
N ASN A 5 67.27 7.98 -24.02
CA ASN A 5 66.56 8.57 -22.87
C ASN A 5 65.30 7.78 -22.55
N LEU A 6 65.26 7.25 -21.32
CA LEU A 6 64.04 6.87 -20.61
C LEU A 6 63.08 8.07 -20.55
N ALA A 7 61.80 7.81 -20.79
CA ALA A 7 60.74 8.65 -20.25
C ALA A 7 59.48 7.79 -19.97
N VAL A 8 59.17 7.66 -18.67
CA VAL A 8 57.81 7.81 -18.09
C VAL A 8 56.83 6.69 -18.50
N ILE A 9 56.82 5.54 -17.81
CA ILE A 9 56.04 5.27 -16.57
C ILE A 9 54.86 6.23 -16.40
N THR A 10 53.64 5.74 -16.61
CA THR A 10 52.48 5.82 -15.69
C THR A 10 51.21 5.59 -16.52
N MET A 11 50.94 4.32 -16.85
CA MET A 11 49.62 3.90 -17.35
C MET A 11 48.68 3.83 -16.14
N CYS A 12 48.20 5.00 -15.72
CA CYS A 12 47.25 5.17 -14.63
C CYS A 12 45.82 5.12 -15.15
N LEU A 13 44.97 4.45 -14.37
CA LEU A 13 43.52 4.50 -14.38
C LEU A 13 42.82 3.85 -15.59
N LEU A 14 42.82 2.51 -15.58
CA LEU A 14 41.59 1.79 -15.93
C LEU A 14 40.55 2.13 -14.85
N VAL A 15 39.78 3.19 -15.09
CA VAL A 15 38.59 3.51 -14.32
C VAL A 15 37.64 2.32 -14.48
N LEU A 16 37.59 1.53 -13.41
CA LEU A 16 36.55 0.55 -13.14
C LEU A 16 35.21 1.28 -13.26
N LEU A 17 34.57 1.19 -14.42
CA LEU A 17 33.12 1.35 -14.54
C LEU A 17 32.48 0.12 -13.90
N ALA A 18 32.70 -0.03 -12.59
CA ALA A 18 31.71 -0.60 -11.71
C ALA A 18 30.55 0.40 -11.71
N GLY A 19 29.75 0.33 -12.77
CA GLY A 19 28.40 0.85 -12.71
C GLY A 19 27.74 0.07 -11.60
N CYS A 20 27.73 0.65 -10.40
CA CYS A 20 26.82 0.32 -9.35
C CYS A 20 25.44 0.45 -10.00
N THR A 21 24.89 -0.66 -10.51
CA THR A 21 23.46 -0.87 -10.47
C THR A 21 23.14 -0.88 -8.99
N GLU A 22 23.04 0.32 -8.41
CA GLU A 22 22.20 0.56 -7.27
C GLU A 22 20.85 0.06 -7.74
N GLU A 23 20.60 -1.21 -7.42
CA GLU A 23 19.29 -1.79 -7.42
C GLU A 23 18.54 -0.98 -6.38
N ARG A 24 18.06 0.20 -6.82
CA ARG A 24 16.88 0.81 -6.27
C ARG A 24 15.85 -0.30 -6.42
N ARG A 25 15.74 -1.12 -5.38
CA ARG A 25 14.49 -1.83 -5.10
C ARG A 25 13.48 -0.72 -5.12
N SER A 26 12.78 -0.60 -6.25
CA SER A 26 11.52 0.10 -6.28
C SER A 26 10.77 -0.38 -5.04
N PRO A 27 10.31 0.52 -4.15
CA PRO A 27 9.40 0.10 -3.09
C PRO A 27 8.34 -0.77 -3.78
N PRO A 28 7.98 -1.93 -3.19
CA PRO A 28 7.05 -2.85 -3.85
C PRO A 28 5.90 -2.00 -4.33
N ALA A 29 5.69 -1.99 -5.65
CA ALA A 29 4.52 -1.33 -6.20
C ALA A 29 3.38 -2.04 -5.49
N TYR A 30 2.76 -1.38 -4.51
CA TYR A 30 1.50 -1.83 -3.97
C TYR A 30 0.60 -1.85 -5.20
N ASP A 31 0.40 -3.05 -5.74
CA ASP A 31 -0.51 -3.21 -6.85
C ASP A 31 -1.85 -2.65 -6.39
N GLU A 32 -2.58 -2.11 -7.36
CA GLU A 32 -3.79 -1.35 -7.08
C GLU A 32 -4.78 -2.17 -6.24
N VAL A 33 -4.81 -3.48 -6.43
CA VAL A 33 -5.64 -4.43 -5.70
C VAL A 33 -5.24 -4.46 -4.23
N THR A 34 -3.96 -4.70 -3.92
CA THR A 34 -3.45 -4.74 -2.55
C THR A 34 -3.69 -3.41 -1.82
N ARG A 35 -3.57 -2.29 -2.53
CA ARG A 35 -3.85 -0.96 -1.97
C ARG A 35 -5.32 -0.79 -1.61
N ARG A 36 -6.22 -1.14 -2.52
CA ARG A 36 -7.68 -1.05 -2.30
C ARG A 36 -8.13 -1.98 -1.18
N ASP A 37 -7.62 -3.20 -1.13
CA ASP A 37 -7.95 -4.16 -0.07
C ASP A 37 -7.50 -3.66 1.30
N ALA A 38 -6.30 -3.10 1.40
CA ALA A 38 -5.80 -2.51 2.65
C ALA A 38 -6.63 -1.28 3.07
N ALA A 39 -7.00 -0.42 2.11
CA ALA A 39 -7.87 0.72 2.35
C ALA A 39 -9.27 0.28 2.83
N LEU A 40 -9.86 -0.74 2.21
CA LEU A 40 -11.14 -1.31 2.62
C LEU A 40 -11.10 -1.82 4.05
N VAL A 41 -10.08 -2.59 4.43
CA VAL A 41 -9.92 -3.06 5.81
C VAL A 41 -9.86 -1.89 6.79
N ALA A 42 -9.08 -0.84 6.48
CA ALA A 42 -8.94 0.32 7.34
C ALA A 42 -10.23 1.12 7.49
N VAL A 43 -10.98 1.32 6.39
CA VAL A 43 -12.29 1.98 6.38
C VAL A 43 -13.29 1.21 7.23
N VAL A 44 -13.44 -0.09 6.99
CA VAL A 44 -14.43 -0.88 7.73
C VAL A 44 -14.05 -0.99 9.20
N GLN A 45 -12.75 -1.09 9.52
CA GLN A 45 -12.28 -1.04 10.90
C GLN A 45 -12.66 0.29 11.58
N CYS A 46 -12.42 1.42 10.92
CA CYS A 46 -12.79 2.75 11.41
C CYS A 46 -14.30 2.84 11.69
N LEU A 47 -15.15 2.43 10.76
CA LEU A 47 -16.60 2.47 10.93
C LEU A 47 -17.08 1.53 12.05
N VAL A 48 -16.48 0.34 12.19
CA VAL A 48 -16.80 -0.60 13.28
C VAL A 48 -16.38 -0.03 14.64
N ASP A 49 -15.17 0.54 14.74
CA ASP A 49 -14.63 1.07 15.99
C ASP A 49 -15.46 2.27 16.49
N HIS A 50 -16.02 3.06 15.58
CA HIS A 50 -16.88 4.21 15.89
C HIS A 50 -18.38 3.87 15.97
N GLY A 51 -18.76 2.61 15.75
CA GLY A 51 -20.16 2.17 15.86
C GLY A 51 -21.08 2.64 14.72
N GLU A 52 -20.50 3.04 13.59
CA GLU A 52 -21.22 3.55 12.42
C GLU A 52 -21.83 2.43 11.56
N VAL A 53 -21.36 1.19 11.73
CA VAL A 53 -21.96 0.03 11.08
C VAL A 53 -23.06 -0.56 11.98
N PRO A 54 -24.32 -0.64 11.52
CA PRO A 54 -25.40 -1.24 12.30
C PRO A 54 -25.07 -2.68 12.73
N PRO A 55 -25.40 -3.09 13.97
CA PRO A 55 -25.10 -4.45 14.45
C PRO A 55 -25.63 -5.58 13.56
N ALA A 56 -26.75 -5.34 12.87
CA ALA A 56 -27.33 -6.29 11.92
C ALA A 56 -26.40 -6.59 10.74
N HIS A 57 -25.59 -5.63 10.29
CA HIS A 57 -24.66 -5.81 9.18
C HIS A 57 -23.38 -6.52 9.62
N LEU A 58 -23.06 -6.49 10.92
CA LEU A 58 -21.87 -7.13 11.52
C LEU A 58 -22.13 -8.55 12.02
N SER A 59 -23.40 -8.88 12.29
CA SER A 59 -23.79 -10.18 12.84
C SER A 59 -23.37 -11.32 11.92
N HIS A 60 -22.69 -12.32 12.50
CA HIS A 60 -22.19 -13.52 11.79
C HIS A 60 -21.20 -13.25 10.65
N GLN A 61 -20.60 -12.06 10.57
CA GLN A 61 -19.61 -11.76 9.53
C GLN A 61 -18.28 -12.48 9.81
N PRO A 62 -17.81 -13.36 8.91
CA PRO A 62 -16.61 -14.16 9.15
C PRO A 62 -15.32 -13.34 9.12
N TRP A 63 -15.33 -12.19 8.44
CA TRP A 63 -14.24 -11.23 8.35
C TRP A 63 -14.08 -10.34 9.61
N LEU A 64 -15.03 -10.38 10.54
CA LEU A 64 -14.96 -9.65 11.81
C LEU A 64 -14.67 -10.63 12.97
N ARG A 65 -13.48 -10.55 13.56
CA ARG A 65 -13.05 -11.40 14.69
C ARG A 65 -12.51 -10.54 15.82
N ASP A 66 -13.06 -10.69 17.02
CA ASP A 66 -12.63 -9.94 18.20
C ASP A 66 -12.57 -8.42 17.96
N LYS A 67 -13.60 -7.88 17.27
CA LYS A 67 -13.69 -6.47 16.82
C LYS A 67 -12.58 -6.03 15.85
N LYS A 68 -11.89 -6.98 15.21
CA LYS A 68 -10.88 -6.73 14.19
C LYS A 68 -11.35 -7.22 12.83
N VAL A 69 -11.31 -6.32 11.87
CA VAL A 69 -11.57 -6.58 10.46
C VAL A 69 -10.37 -7.32 9.87
N ARG A 70 -10.65 -8.42 9.17
CA ARG A 70 -9.65 -9.24 8.48
C ARG A 70 -9.88 -9.14 6.98
N PRO A 71 -8.81 -9.01 6.16
CA PRO A 71 -8.95 -9.08 4.72
C PRO A 71 -9.43 -10.49 4.32
N GLY A 72 -10.21 -10.58 3.24
CA GLY A 72 -10.73 -11.85 2.74
C GLY A 72 -11.83 -11.65 1.72
N ALA A 73 -12.17 -12.71 0.98
CA ALA A 73 -13.20 -12.68 -0.04
C ALA A 73 -14.56 -12.27 0.54
N GLU A 74 -14.86 -12.69 1.77
CA GLU A 74 -16.11 -12.40 2.45
C GLU A 74 -16.25 -10.91 2.80
N LEU A 75 -15.15 -10.23 3.10
CA LEU A 75 -15.15 -8.77 3.29
C LEU A 75 -15.44 -8.05 1.97
N VAL A 76 -14.85 -8.52 0.88
CA VAL A 76 -15.07 -7.96 -0.46
C VAL A 76 -16.52 -8.20 -0.90
N THR A 77 -17.09 -9.37 -0.65
CA THR A 77 -18.51 -9.66 -0.91
C THR A 77 -19.41 -8.76 -0.08
N TRP A 78 -19.16 -8.65 1.22
CA TRP A 78 -19.93 -7.73 2.09
C TRP A 78 -19.85 -6.29 1.59
N ARG A 79 -18.66 -5.85 1.18
CA ARG A 79 -18.45 -4.53 0.57
C ARG A 79 -19.30 -4.36 -0.68
N SER A 80 -19.33 -5.35 -1.58
CA SER A 80 -20.15 -5.29 -2.80
C SER A 80 -21.63 -5.13 -2.49
N ASP A 81 -22.13 -5.80 -1.46
CA ASP A 81 -23.54 -5.69 -1.04
C ASP A 81 -23.86 -4.33 -0.40
N HIS A 82 -22.86 -3.66 0.19
CA HIS A 82 -23.04 -2.44 0.98
C HIS A 82 -22.38 -1.21 0.36
N GLY A 83 -21.87 -1.28 -0.88
CA GLY A 83 -21.12 -0.19 -1.52
C GLY A 83 -21.89 1.14 -1.53
N ASP A 84 -23.20 1.08 -1.80
CA ASP A 84 -24.09 2.25 -1.83
C ASP A 84 -24.72 2.56 -0.45
N THR A 85 -24.46 1.75 0.57
CA THR A 85 -24.98 1.99 1.93
C THR A 85 -24.28 3.17 2.57
N ILE A 86 -25.05 4.06 3.19
CA ILE A 86 -24.54 5.25 3.87
C ILE A 86 -24.11 4.92 5.30
N TYR A 87 -22.84 5.17 5.61
CA TYR A 87 -22.27 5.11 6.96
C TYR A 87 -21.62 6.46 7.29
N ALA A 88 -21.90 7.02 8.47
CA ALA A 88 -21.42 8.36 8.86
C ALA A 88 -21.65 9.45 7.78
N GLY A 89 -22.80 9.40 7.08
CA GLY A 89 -23.17 10.40 6.07
C GLY A 89 -22.51 10.25 4.70
N LYS A 90 -21.76 9.17 4.44
CA LYS A 90 -21.13 8.88 3.15
C LYS A 90 -21.34 7.42 2.75
N THR A 91 -21.44 7.13 1.44
CA THR A 91 -21.51 5.73 0.98
C THR A 91 -20.22 4.98 1.30
N LEU A 92 -20.31 3.67 1.52
CA LEU A 92 -19.12 2.83 1.75
C LEU A 92 -18.12 2.95 0.58
N GLN A 93 -18.61 2.98 -0.65
CA GLN A 93 -17.77 3.20 -1.84
C GLN A 93 -16.99 4.51 -1.78
N ALA A 94 -17.63 5.62 -1.39
CA ALA A 94 -16.94 6.90 -1.30
C ALA A 94 -15.94 6.93 -0.14
N TRP A 95 -16.20 6.21 0.96
CA TRP A 95 -15.19 5.99 2.00
C TRP A 95 -13.95 5.26 1.47
N GLU A 96 -14.15 4.18 0.72
CA GLU A 96 -13.06 3.41 0.11
C GLU A 96 -12.26 4.21 -0.92
N ASP A 97 -12.95 4.99 -1.77
CA ASP A 97 -12.30 5.81 -2.80
C ASP A 97 -11.38 6.85 -2.15
N GLU A 98 -11.85 7.54 -1.12
CA GLU A 98 -11.03 8.49 -0.35
C GLU A 98 -9.86 7.80 0.37
N ALA A 99 -10.10 6.64 0.99
CA ALA A 99 -9.05 5.90 1.67
C ALA A 99 -7.98 5.38 0.71
N THR A 100 -8.39 4.89 -0.45
CA THR A 100 -7.50 4.42 -1.52
C THR A 100 -6.67 5.57 -2.07
N ALA A 101 -7.28 6.74 -2.29
CA ALA A 101 -6.58 7.95 -2.75
C ALA A 101 -5.58 8.47 -1.71
N GLY A 102 -5.89 8.37 -0.42
CA GLY A 102 -5.02 8.76 0.68
C GLY A 102 -3.96 7.73 1.09
N TRP A 103 -3.96 6.53 0.50
CA TRP A 103 -3.11 5.42 0.97
C TRP A 103 -1.62 5.64 0.67
N PRO A 104 -0.69 5.24 1.55
CA PRO A 104 -0.88 4.59 2.86
C PRO A 104 -1.03 5.57 4.04
N GLY A 105 -1.19 6.86 3.77
CA GLY A 105 -1.28 7.91 4.80
C GLY A 105 -2.68 8.16 5.35
N TRP A 106 -3.70 7.48 4.82
CA TRP A 106 -5.08 7.66 5.25
C TRP A 106 -5.26 7.36 6.74
N ARG A 107 -6.10 8.17 7.39
CA ARG A 107 -6.47 8.00 8.80
C ARG A 107 -7.97 8.10 8.94
N CYS A 108 -8.51 7.33 9.87
CA CYS A 108 -9.91 7.42 10.29
C CYS A 108 -10.23 8.87 10.70
N PRO A 109 -11.18 9.55 10.04
CA PRO A 109 -11.52 10.94 10.32
C PRO A 109 -12.71 11.09 11.28
N LEU A 110 -13.19 9.99 11.87
CA LEU A 110 -14.29 9.94 12.83
C LEU A 110 -13.81 10.07 14.28
#